data_AF-A0A8S3Z248-F1
#
_entry.id   AF-A0A8S3Z248-F1
#
_cell.length_a   1.000
_cell.length_b   1.000
_cell.length_c   1.000
_cell.angle_alpha   90.00
_cell.angle_beta   90.00
_cell.angle_gamma   90.00
#
_symmetry.space_group_name_H-M   'P 1'
#
loop_
_entity.id
_entity.type
_entity.pdbx_description
1 polymer ?
#
loop_
_entity_poly.entity_id
_entity_poly.type
_entity_poly.pdbx_seq_one_letter_code
_entity_poly.pdbx_strand_id
1 'polypeptide(L)'
;MGLTRCGKFLKYSMFLFNAVILIAGCGLLGFGVYARTSENRMTQLSSILGSYYYSTLSLALIISGAVIIVVSFLGCCGAIKEVRCMLGTFFVLIMMMLLSMLIGALVIYVYRDN
;
A
#
# COMPACT_ATOMS: atom_id res chain seq x y z
N MET A 1 8.81 2.97 32.35
CA MET A 1 7.65 2.06 32.29
C MET A 1 8.14 0.75 31.69
N GLY A 2 8.22 -0.29 32.51
CA GLY A 2 8.84 -1.56 32.12
C GLY A 2 8.00 -2.28 31.07
N LEU A 3 8.56 -2.46 29.88
CA LEU A 3 7.95 -3.28 28.85
C LEU A 3 8.54 -4.70 28.97
N THR A 4 7.73 -5.59 29.52
CA THR A 4 7.93 -7.05 29.56
C THR A 4 8.40 -7.53 28.18
N ARG A 5 9.32 -8.51 28.11
CA ARG A 5 9.97 -9.01 26.86
C ARG A 5 9.03 -9.10 25.63
N CYS A 6 7.76 -9.42 25.84
CA CYS A 6 6.69 -9.46 24.84
C CYS A 6 6.51 -8.14 24.06
N GLY A 7 6.54 -6.97 24.70
CA GLY A 7 6.31 -5.70 24.00
C GLY A 7 7.47 -5.28 23.11
N LYS A 8 8.71 -5.67 23.44
CA LYS A 8 9.88 -5.49 22.56
C LYS A 8 9.77 -6.37 21.31
N PHE A 9 9.30 -7.60 21.46
CA PHE A 9 9.05 -8.51 20.33
C PHE A 9 7.98 -7.96 19.38
N LEU A 10 6.87 -7.45 19.91
CA LEU A 10 5.81 -6.83 19.11
C LEU A 10 6.30 -5.57 18.36
N LYS A 11 7.08 -4.71 19.02
CA LYS A 11 7.70 -3.53 18.39
C LYS A 11 8.61 -3.91 17.23
N TYR A 12 9.47 -4.91 17.44
CA TYR A 12 10.41 -5.37 16.44
C TYR A 12 9.70 -6.05 15.25
N SER A 13 8.68 -6.86 15.53
CA SER A 13 7.83 -7.48 14.51
C SER A 13 7.10 -6.44 13.66
N MET A 14 6.52 -5.40 14.27
CA MET A 14 5.87 -4.30 13.54
C MET A 14 6.84 -3.50 12.66
N PHE A 15 8.07 -3.26 13.15
CA PHE A 15 9.09 -2.56 12.38
C PHE A 15 9.51 -3.39 11.16
N LEU A 16 9.79 -4.68 11.36
CA LEU A 16 10.19 -5.59 10.28
C LEU A 16 9.12 -5.68 9.20
N PHE A 17 7.86 -5.86 9.59
CA PHE A 17 6.75 -6.00 8.65
C PHE A 17 6.53 -4.71 7.84
N ASN A 18 6.53 -3.54 8.51
CA ASN A 18 6.43 -2.26 7.81
C ASN A 18 7.63 -1.98 6.90
N ALA A 19 8.85 -2.41 7.28
CA ALA A 19 10.02 -2.28 6.42
C ALA A 19 9.91 -3.13 5.14
N VAL A 20 9.41 -4.37 5.26
CA VAL A 20 9.15 -5.23 4.08
C VAL A 20 8.09 -4.61 3.17
N ILE A 21 7.00 -4.10 3.74
CA ILE A 21 5.95 -3.43 2.96
C ILE A 21 6.48 -2.15 2.30
N LEU A 22 7.35 -1.40 2.97
CA LEU A 22 7.99 -0.21 2.40
C LEU A 22 8.79 -0.56 1.15
N ILE A 23 9.60 -1.63 1.21
CA ILE A 23 10.39 -2.12 0.08
C ILE A 23 9.46 -2.57 -1.06
N ALA A 24 8.40 -3.31 -0.73
CA ALA A 24 7.40 -3.73 -1.72
C ALA A 24 6.69 -2.53 -2.37
N GLY A 25 6.35 -1.50 -1.58
CA GLY A 25 5.76 -0.25 -2.05
C GLY A 25 6.67 0.50 -3.02
N CYS A 26 7.96 0.61 -2.71
CA CYS A 26 8.96 1.17 -3.62
C CYS A 26 9.05 0.37 -4.93
N GLY A 27 9.00 -0.96 -4.85
CA GLY A 27 8.96 -1.83 -6.03
C GLY A 27 7.73 -1.61 -6.90
N LEU A 28 6.54 -1.54 -6.29
CA LEU A 28 5.27 -1.27 -6.97
C LEU A 28 5.25 0.10 -7.64
N LEU A 29 5.74 1.14 -6.94
CA LEU A 29 5.84 2.49 -7.50
C LEU A 29 6.82 2.54 -8.68
N GLY A 30 8.00 1.93 -8.52
CA GLY A 30 9.00 1.83 -9.58
C GLY A 30 8.47 1.08 -10.79
N PHE A 31 7.76 -0.03 -10.58
CA PHE A 31 7.11 -0.78 -11.65
C PHE A 31 5.98 0.01 -12.32
N GLY A 32 5.17 0.73 -11.56
CA GLY A 32 4.11 1.59 -12.09
C GLY A 32 4.64 2.72 -12.96
N VAL A 33 5.71 3.40 -12.53
CA VAL A 33 6.41 4.42 -13.32
C VAL A 33 7.06 3.80 -14.56
N TYR A 34 7.70 2.64 -14.42
CA TYR A 34 8.27 1.90 -15.55
C TYR A 34 7.20 1.52 -16.60
N ALA A 35 6.04 1.04 -16.16
CA ALA A 35 4.91 0.73 -17.02
C ALA A 35 4.38 1.99 -17.73
N ARG A 36 4.22 3.11 -17.00
CA ARG A 36 3.80 4.39 -17.58
C ARG A 36 4.76 4.92 -18.64
N THR A 37 6.07 4.90 -18.38
CA THR A 37 7.05 5.42 -19.34
C THR A 37 7.26 4.48 -20.53
N SER A 38 6.97 3.19 -20.37
CA SER A 38 7.14 2.18 -21.42
C SER A 38 5.89 1.99 -22.28
N GLU A 39 4.86 2.81 -22.11
CA GLU A 39 3.60 2.77 -22.89
C GLU A 39 3.88 2.79 -24.41
N ASN A 40 4.91 3.53 -24.85
CA ASN A 40 5.32 3.59 -26.25
C ASN A 40 6.09 2.35 -26.76
N ARG A 41 6.66 1.52 -25.86
CA ARG A 41 7.42 0.30 -26.22
C ARG A 41 6.65 -1.00 -25.98
N MET A 42 5.58 -0.95 -25.19
CA MET A 42 4.73 -2.09 -24.82
C MET A 42 3.44 -2.13 -25.66
N THR A 43 3.54 -1.88 -26.97
CA THR A 43 2.40 -1.83 -27.91
C THR A 43 1.58 -3.12 -27.93
N GLN A 44 2.21 -4.27 -27.66
CA GLN A 44 1.54 -5.57 -27.57
C GLN A 44 0.68 -5.72 -26.31
N LEU A 45 1.03 -5.05 -25.21
CA LEU A 45 0.27 -5.15 -23.96
C LEU A 45 -0.87 -4.12 -23.93
N SER A 46 -0.63 -2.92 -24.49
CA SER A 46 -1.67 -1.91 -24.68
C SER A 46 -2.75 -2.31 -25.69
N SER A 47 -2.43 -3.16 -26.68
CA SER A 47 -3.42 -3.65 -27.64
C SER A 47 -4.32 -4.74 -27.06
N ILE A 48 -3.82 -5.56 -26.14
CA ILE A 48 -4.59 -6.64 -25.48
C ILE A 48 -5.50 -6.09 -24.37
N LEU A 49 -5.00 -5.15 -23.55
CA LEU A 49 -5.80 -4.55 -22.48
C LEU A 49 -6.64 -3.35 -22.94
N GLY A 50 -6.29 -2.73 -24.07
CA GLY A 50 -6.79 -1.41 -24.46
C GLY A 50 -6.00 -0.28 -23.79
N SER A 51 -5.62 0.73 -24.58
CA SER A 51 -4.79 1.86 -24.13
C SER A 51 -5.35 2.55 -22.88
N TYR A 52 -6.68 2.65 -22.78
CA TYR A 52 -7.36 3.26 -21.63
C TYR A 52 -7.19 2.45 -20.33
N TYR A 53 -7.35 1.12 -20.37
CA TYR A 53 -7.21 0.27 -19.19
C TYR A 53 -5.76 0.16 -18.75
N TYR A 54 -4.81 0.08 -19.70
CA TYR A 54 -3.38 0.06 -19.39
C TYR A 54 -2.91 1.34 -18.67
N SER A 55 -3.34 2.49 -19.20
CA SER A 55 -3.12 3.81 -18.59
C SER A 55 -3.73 3.86 -17.18
N THR A 56 -4.98 3.40 -17.02
CA THR A 56 -5.65 3.38 -15.72
C THR A 56 -4.93 2.48 -14.70
N LEU A 57 -4.55 1.26 -15.09
CA LEU A 57 -3.85 0.29 -14.23
C LEU A 57 -2.48 0.79 -13.77
N SER A 58 -1.68 1.33 -14.69
CA SER A 58 -0.35 1.85 -14.36
C SER A 58 -0.42 3.06 -13.42
N LEU A 59 -1.43 3.93 -13.58
CA LEU A 59 -1.66 5.04 -12.65
C LEU A 59 -2.17 4.56 -11.29
N ALA A 60 -3.04 3.54 -11.27
CA ALA A 60 -3.49 2.91 -10.02
C ALA A 60 -2.34 2.24 -9.25
N LEU A 61 -1.38 1.61 -9.94
CA LEU A 61 -0.16 1.05 -9.34
C LEU A 61 0.72 2.14 -8.70
N ILE A 62 0.87 3.28 -9.37
CA ILE A 62 1.63 4.43 -8.85
C ILE A 62 0.95 4.98 -7.59
N ILE A 63 -0.36 5.24 -7.65
CA ILE A 63 -1.11 5.79 -6.50
C ILE A 63 -1.07 4.82 -5.33
N SER A 64 -1.39 3.55 -5.55
CA SER A 64 -1.40 2.54 -4.47
C SER A 64 -0.01 2.33 -3.88
N GLY A 65 1.04 2.27 -4.70
CA GLY A 65 2.43 2.20 -4.25
C GLY A 65 2.82 3.41 -3.38
N ALA A 66 2.44 4.63 -3.78
CA ALA A 66 2.72 5.84 -3.01
C ALA A 66 2.03 5.82 -1.64
N VAL A 67 0.76 5.42 -1.60
CA VAL A 67 0.00 5.29 -0.35
C VAL A 67 0.64 4.25 0.58
N ILE A 68 1.05 3.10 0.03
CA ILE A 68 1.74 2.05 0.80
C ILE A 68 3.03 2.60 1.42
N ILE A 69 3.86 3.32 0.65
CA ILE A 69 5.09 3.93 1.17
C ILE A 69 4.80 4.88 2.32
N VAL A 70 3.83 5.78 2.17
CA VAL A 70 3.49 6.75 3.22
C VAL A 70 3.01 6.06 4.49
N VAL A 71 2.12 5.07 4.36
CA VAL A 71 1.58 4.31 5.50
C VAL A 71 2.68 3.53 6.21
N SER A 72 3.56 2.85 5.47
CA SER A 72 4.68 2.10 6.03
C SER A 72 5.74 3.00 6.67
N PHE A 73 6.01 4.17 6.09
CA PHE A 73 6.92 5.15 6.68
C PHE A 73 6.38 5.69 8.01
N LEU A 74 5.08 6.02 8.07
CA LEU A 74 4.41 6.39 9.31
C LEU A 74 4.42 5.25 10.34
N GLY A 75 4.28 3.99 9.89
CA GLY A 75 4.41 2.79 10.74
C GLY A 75 5.81 2.64 11.34
N CYS A 76 6.86 2.83 10.53
CA CYS A 76 8.25 2.81 10.98
C CYS A 76 8.55 3.96 11.97
N CYS A 77 8.12 5.18 11.66
CA CYS A 77 8.26 6.33 12.58
C CYS A 77 7.49 6.10 13.89
N GLY A 78 6.31 5.49 13.82
CA GLY A 78 5.50 5.12 14.98
C GLY A 78 6.16 4.08 15.88
N ALA A 79 6.85 3.09 15.31
CA ALA A 79 7.60 2.08 16.05
C ALA A 79 8.79 2.70 16.80
N ILE A 80 9.48 3.67 16.19
CA ILE A 80 10.68 4.31 16.76
C ILE A 80 10.32 5.29 17.89
N LYS A 81 9.26 6.09 17.73
CA LYS A 81 9.01 7.23 18.64
C LYS A 81 8.31 6.91 19.98
N GLU A 82 7.91 5.66 20.27
CA GLU A 82 7.32 5.21 21.55
C GLU A 82 6.21 6.11 22.13
N VAL A 83 5.50 6.86 21.28
CA VAL A 83 4.35 7.68 21.66
C VAL A 83 3.07 6.90 21.43
N ARG A 84 2.27 6.74 22.50
CA ARG A 84 1.00 5.99 22.50
C ARG A 84 0.01 6.48 21.43
N CYS A 85 0.06 7.77 21.06
CA CYS A 85 -0.75 8.33 19.97
C CYS A 85 -0.41 7.74 18.58
N MET A 86 0.85 7.35 18.32
CA MET A 86 1.27 6.86 16.98
C MET A 86 0.81 5.41 16.71
N LEU A 87 0.68 4.59 17.74
CA LEU A 87 0.07 3.25 17.61
C LEU A 87 -1.44 3.36 17.38
N GLY A 88 -2.09 4.35 18.01
CA GLY A 88 -3.49 4.68 17.76
C GLY A 88 -3.73 5.11 16.31
N THR A 89 -2.89 5.98 15.75
CA THR A 89 -3.00 6.36 14.33
C THR A 89 -2.76 5.20 13.39
N PHE A 90 -1.86 4.27 13.71
CA PHE A 90 -1.65 3.06 12.89
C PHE A 90 -2.89 2.16 12.89
N PHE A 91 -3.53 1.99 14.05
CA PHE A 91 -4.76 1.23 14.16
C PHE A 91 -5.91 1.87 13.36
N VAL A 92 -6.04 3.20 13.45
CA VAL A 92 -7.04 3.96 12.66
C VAL A 92 -6.74 3.87 11.15
N LEU A 93 -5.48 3.96 10.73
CA LEU A 93 -5.09 3.83 9.32
C LEU A 93 -5.42 2.43 8.77
N ILE A 94 -5.15 1.37 9.54
CA ILE A 94 -5.53 0.00 9.14
C ILE A 94 -7.05 -0.17 9.09
N MET A 95 -7.77 0.38 10.06
CA MET A 95 -9.24 0.35 10.05
C MET A 95 -9.82 1.07 8.82
N MET A 96 -9.27 2.23 8.47
CA MET A 96 -9.65 2.97 7.26
C MET A 96 -9.33 2.18 5.98
N MET A 97 -8.16 1.54 5.91
CA MET A 97 -7.80 0.66 4.79
C MET A 97 -8.79 -0.52 4.67
N LEU A 98 -9.14 -1.18 5.77
CA LEU A 98 -10.12 -2.28 5.77
C LEU A 98 -11.49 -1.81 5.27
N LEU A 99 -11.96 -0.66 5.73
CA LEU A 99 -13.22 -0.07 5.26
C LEU A 99 -13.16 0.25 3.76
N SER A 100 -12.06 0.84 3.29
CA SER A 100 -11.89 1.13 1.84
C SER A 100 -11.88 -0.15 1.00
N MET A 101 -11.27 -1.23 1.50
CA MET A 101 -11.22 -2.51 0.81
C MET A 101 -12.60 -3.18 0.79
N LEU A 102 -13.36 -3.09 1.88
CA LEU A 102 -14.75 -3.56 1.95
C LEU A 102 -15.64 -2.80 0.96
N ILE A 103 -15.58 -1.46 0.96
CA ILE A 103 -16.36 -0.63 0.04
C ILE A 103 -15.96 -0.94 -1.42
N GLY A 104 -14.66 -1.00 -1.71
CA GLY A 104 -14.15 -1.35 -3.03
C GLY A 104 -14.63 -2.74 -3.49
N ALA A 105 -14.56 -3.75 -2.61
CA ALA A 105 -15.05 -5.09 -2.90
C ALA A 105 -16.56 -5.12 -3.17
N LEU A 106 -17.36 -4.40 -2.38
CA LEU A 106 -18.80 -4.28 -2.58
C LEU A 106 -19.14 -3.60 -3.91
N VAL A 107 -18.46 -2.50 -4.24
CA VAL A 107 -18.64 -1.82 -5.52
C VAL A 107 -18.29 -2.75 -6.67
N ILE A 108 -17.13 -3.41 -6.62
CA ILE A 108 -16.73 -4.37 -7.66
C ILE A 108 -17.76 -5.50 -7.78
N TYR A 109 -18.27 -6.02 -6.67
CA TYR A 109 -19.27 -7.09 -6.65
C TYR A 109 -20.58 -6.64 -7.31
N VAL A 110 -21.13 -5.49 -6.94
CA VAL A 110 -22.38 -4.96 -7.51
C VAL A 110 -22.24 -4.66 -9.01
N TYR A 111 -21.11 -4.11 -9.44
CA TYR A 111 -20.85 -3.86 -10.87
C TYR A 111 -20.47 -5.12 -11.65
N ARG A 112 -20.19 -6.24 -10.98
CA ARG A 112 -19.92 -7.53 -11.63
C ARG A 112 -21.22 -8.27 -12.01
N ASP A 113 -22.30 -7.99 -11.29
CA ASP A 113 -23.62 -8.58 -11.51
C ASP A 113 -24.54 -7.74 -12.43
N ASN A 114 -24.12 -6.52 -12.83
CA ASN A 114 -24.76 -5.71 -13.87
C ASN A 114 -24.07 -5.91 -15.23
#